data_AF-A0AAW9S6Q8-F1
#
_entry.id   AF-A0AAW9S6Q8-F1
#
_cell.length_a   1.000
_cell.length_b   1.000
_cell.length_c   1.000
_cell.angle_alpha   90.00
_cell.angle_beta   90.00
_cell.angle_gamma   90.00
#
_symmetry.space_group_name_H-M   'P 1'
#
loop_
_entity.id
_entity.type
_entity.pdbx_description
1 polymer ?
#
loop_
_entity_poly.entity_id
_entity_poly.type
_entity_poly.pdbx_seq_one_letter_code
_entity_poly.pdbx_strand_id
1 'polypeptide(L)'
;MFFEELSFSILDLKSKQLIALSSKYEDAYQVYRIQENLSLLFDTHGHYQGFILENATEFIKGYQLKKTDTEFERLLIATLSLINSETFEKMEQEDAGVFQELKALESQCVKIKDDRVDGLLTLIDNCFYAYY
;
A
#
# COMPACT_ATOMS: atom_id res chain seq x y z
N MET A 1 20.46 13.53 -1.88
CA MET A 1 19.13 13.36 -2.48
C MET A 1 18.29 12.74 -1.38
N PHE A 2 17.59 13.60 -0.65
CA PHE A 2 16.82 13.19 0.52
C PHE A 2 15.59 12.44 0.00
N PHE A 3 15.50 11.14 0.29
CA PHE A 3 14.18 10.54 0.44
C PHE A 3 13.68 11.08 1.78
N GLU A 4 12.98 12.22 1.77
CA GLU A 4 12.04 12.49 2.83
C GLU A 4 11.11 11.28 2.91
N GLU A 5 10.87 10.77 4.12
CA GLU A 5 9.95 9.67 4.35
C GLU A 5 8.63 10.00 3.65
N LEU A 6 8.32 9.24 2.60
CA LEU A 6 7.01 9.31 1.97
C LEU A 6 6.01 8.71 2.95
N SER A 7 5.56 9.51 3.92
CA SER A 7 4.47 9.16 4.81
C SER A 7 3.17 9.33 4.05
N PHE A 8 2.63 8.24 3.52
CA PHE A 8 1.27 8.24 2.99
C PHE A 8 0.28 8.00 4.12
N SER A 9 -0.72 8.86 4.24
CA SER A 9 -1.81 8.69 5.20
C SER A 9 -2.84 7.68 4.73
N ILE A 10 -3.00 7.53 3.41
CA ILE A 10 -3.96 6.61 2.80
C ILE A 10 -3.27 5.88 1.65
N LEU A 11 -3.39 4.56 1.66
CA LEU A 11 -2.97 3.68 0.58
C LEU A 11 -4.13 2.74 0.27
N ASP A 12 -4.75 2.93 -0.89
CA ASP A 12 -5.96 2.20 -1.28
C ASP A 12 -5.77 1.55 -2.65
N LEU A 13 -6.29 0.33 -2.83
CA LEU A 13 -6.26 -0.39 -4.10
C LEU A 13 -7.69 -0.70 -4.52
N LYS A 14 -8.22 0.08 -5.48
CA LYS A 14 -9.58 -0.09 -6.02
C LYS A 14 -9.50 -0.34 -7.52
N SER A 15 -10.14 -1.41 -8.00
CA SER A 15 -10.25 -1.69 -9.44
C SER A 15 -8.90 -1.62 -10.20
N LYS A 16 -7.83 -2.17 -9.60
CA LYS A 16 -6.42 -2.12 -10.07
C LYS A 16 -5.74 -0.74 -10.03
N GLN A 17 -6.38 0.28 -9.48
CA GLN A 17 -5.77 1.58 -9.24
C GLN A 17 -5.23 1.63 -7.82
N LEU A 18 -3.92 1.86 -7.68
CA LEU A 18 -3.32 2.21 -6.40
C LEU A 18 -3.41 3.71 -6.22
N ILE A 19 -4.05 4.13 -5.15
CA ILE A 19 -4.20 5.53 -4.77
C ILE A 19 -3.38 5.72 -3.49
N ALA A 20 -2.42 6.63 -3.53
CA ALA A 20 -1.60 6.98 -2.39
C ALA A 20 -1.78 8.47 -2.09
N LEU A 21 -2.24 8.82 -0.89
CA LEU A 21 -2.47 10.21 -0.46
C LEU A 21 -1.58 10.55 0.73
N SER A 22 -0.96 11.72 0.69
CA SER A 22 -0.13 12.27 1.78
C SER A 22 -0.94 12.96 2.88
N SER A 23 -2.26 13.13 2.70
CA SER A 23 -3.14 13.70 3.72
C SER A 23 -4.49 12.96 3.77
N LYS A 24 -5.16 12.99 4.94
CA LYS A 24 -6.48 12.39 5.16
C LYS A 24 -7.64 13.22 4.57
N TYR A 25 -7.36 14.37 3.96
CA TYR A 25 -8.39 15.33 3.58
C TYR A 25 -9.03 14.94 2.25
N GLU A 26 -10.33 14.64 2.25
CA GLU A 26 -11.13 14.33 1.05
C GLU A 26 -11.47 15.58 0.21
N ASP A 27 -10.54 16.52 0.08
CA ASP A 27 -10.78 17.70 -0.73
C ASP A 27 -10.77 17.37 -2.23
N ALA A 28 -11.42 18.22 -3.03
CA ALA A 28 -11.41 18.08 -4.47
C ALA A 28 -9.97 18.19 -5.00
N TYR A 29 -9.47 17.12 -5.60
CA TYR A 29 -8.14 17.07 -6.19
C TYR A 29 -8.15 17.43 -7.68
N GLN A 30 -7.12 18.14 -8.11
CA GLN A 30 -6.75 18.23 -9.51
C GLN A 30 -5.87 17.03 -9.87
N VAL A 31 -6.23 16.32 -10.93
CA VAL A 31 -5.51 15.13 -11.41
C VAL A 31 -4.67 15.52 -12.62
N TYR A 32 -3.36 15.34 -12.52
CA TYR A 32 -2.40 15.62 -13.60
C TYR A 32 -1.78 14.32 -14.08
N ARG A 33 -2.13 13.89 -15.29
CA ARG A 33 -1.55 12.69 -15.91
C ARG A 33 -0.14 13.01 -16.43
N ILE A 34 0.87 12.31 -15.90
CA ILE A 34 2.28 12.48 -16.33
C ILE A 34 2.68 11.36 -17.30
N GLN A 35 2.14 10.16 -17.11
CA GLN A 35 2.35 9.02 -17.98
C GLN A 35 1.05 8.23 -18.15
N GLU A 36 1.07 7.22 -19.04
CA GLU A 36 -0.11 6.42 -19.35
C GLU A 36 -0.77 5.84 -18.09
N ASN A 37 -0.01 5.33 -17.15
CA ASN A 37 -0.56 4.71 -15.93
C ASN A 37 -0.34 5.53 -14.66
N LEU A 38 0.24 6.74 -14.74
CA LEU A 38 0.60 7.53 -13.56
C LEU A 38 0.01 8.94 -13.63
N SER A 39 -0.79 9.25 -12.62
CA SER A 39 -1.32 10.58 -12.38
C SER A 39 -0.89 11.10 -11.01
N LEU A 40 -0.58 12.39 -10.92
CA LEU A 40 -0.34 13.07 -9.66
C LEU A 40 -1.59 13.83 -9.21
N LEU A 41 -1.77 13.92 -7.91
CA LEU A 41 -2.87 14.59 -7.25
C LEU A 41 -2.35 15.87 -6.59
N PHE A 42 -3.03 16.98 -6.87
CA PHE A 42 -2.75 18.27 -6.26
C PHE A 42 -4.01 18.86 -5.65
N ASP A 43 -3.88 19.59 -4.56
CA ASP A 43 -4.99 20.35 -3.98
C ASP A 43 -5.33 21.58 -4.84
N THR A 44 -6.36 22.32 -4.43
CA THR A 44 -6.81 23.55 -5.09
C THR A 44 -5.79 24.70 -5.03
N HIS A 45 -4.79 24.60 -4.17
CA HIS A 45 -3.69 25.58 -4.03
C HIS A 45 -2.44 25.16 -4.82
N GLY A 46 -2.46 23.98 -5.47
CA GLY A 46 -1.35 23.46 -6.24
C GLY A 46 -0.29 22.72 -5.42
N HIS A 47 -0.58 22.36 -4.16
CA HIS A 47 0.33 21.51 -3.38
C HIS A 47 0.14 20.04 -3.74
N TYR A 48 1.23 19.29 -3.75
CA TYR A 48 1.21 17.85 -4.01
C TYR A 48 0.50 17.11 -2.87
N GLN A 49 -0.42 16.22 -3.23
CA GLN A 49 -1.24 15.44 -2.31
C GLN A 49 -1.08 13.93 -2.49
N GLY A 50 -0.45 13.47 -3.57
CA GLY A 50 -0.31 12.04 -3.82
C GLY A 50 -0.31 11.63 -5.28
N PHE A 51 -0.55 10.36 -5.53
CA PHE A 51 -0.59 9.80 -6.88
C PHE A 51 -1.64 8.71 -7.05
N ILE A 52 -2.04 8.50 -8.31
CA ILE A 52 -2.83 7.37 -8.77
C ILE A 52 -1.97 6.59 -9.77
N LEU A 53 -1.76 5.31 -9.49
CA LEU A 53 -1.14 4.36 -10.40
C LEU A 53 -2.22 3.40 -10.94
N GLU A 54 -2.55 3.53 -12.22
CA GLU A 54 -3.44 2.59 -12.89
C GLU A 54 -2.72 1.27 -13.18
N ASN A 55 -3.46 0.16 -13.22
CA ASN A 55 -2.92 -1.17 -13.44
C ASN A 55 -1.74 -1.49 -12.47
N ALA A 56 -1.83 -1.03 -11.22
CA ALA A 56 -0.74 -1.10 -10.25
C ALA A 56 -0.22 -2.53 -10.04
N THR A 57 -1.10 -3.53 -10.13
CA THR A 57 -0.74 -4.94 -10.02
C THR A 57 0.16 -5.44 -11.15
N GLU A 58 0.13 -4.81 -12.32
CA GLU A 58 0.95 -5.16 -13.49
C GLU A 58 2.43 -4.81 -13.29
N PHE A 59 2.70 -3.87 -12.39
CA PHE A 59 4.07 -3.45 -12.03
C PHE A 59 4.70 -4.31 -10.92
N ILE A 60 3.95 -5.24 -10.34
CA ILE A 60 4.45 -6.13 -9.28
C ILE A 60 5.33 -7.20 -9.93
N LYS A 61 6.54 -7.36 -9.41
CA LYS A 61 7.46 -8.42 -9.85
C LYS A 61 6.77 -9.78 -9.76
N GLY A 62 6.78 -10.53 -10.87
CA GLY A 62 6.09 -11.83 -10.97
C GLY A 62 4.64 -11.74 -11.46
N TYR A 63 4.15 -10.55 -11.81
CA TYR A 63 2.84 -10.41 -12.46
C TYR A 63 2.79 -11.16 -13.80
N GLN A 64 1.65 -11.81 -14.04
CA GLN A 64 1.34 -12.47 -15.30
C GLN A 64 -0.10 -12.15 -15.71
N LEU A 65 -0.29 -11.58 -16.91
CA LEU A 65 -1.60 -11.11 -17.41
C LEU A 65 -2.71 -12.17 -17.36
N LYS A 66 -2.35 -13.45 -17.45
CA LYS A 66 -3.30 -14.59 -17.45
C LYS A 66 -3.49 -15.23 -16.08
N LYS A 67 -2.74 -14.80 -15.07
CA LYS A 67 -2.84 -15.28 -13.69
C LYS A 67 -3.64 -14.27 -12.88
N THR A 68 -4.94 -14.18 -13.14
CA THR A 68 -5.88 -13.57 -12.18
C THR A 68 -5.90 -14.46 -10.96
N ASP A 69 -5.28 -13.99 -9.89
CA ASP A 69 -5.18 -14.74 -8.64
C ASP A 69 -5.87 -13.93 -7.56
N THR A 70 -7.13 -14.26 -7.33
CA THR A 70 -7.98 -13.62 -6.32
C THR A 70 -7.35 -13.71 -4.93
N GLU A 71 -6.51 -14.72 -4.68
CA GLU A 71 -5.87 -14.90 -3.38
C GLU A 71 -4.71 -13.92 -3.18
N PHE A 72 -3.86 -13.73 -4.19
CA PHE A 72 -2.82 -12.70 -4.14
C PHE A 72 -3.42 -11.30 -4.01
N GLU A 73 -4.45 -10.98 -4.81
CA GLU A 73 -5.11 -9.67 -4.73
C GLU A 73 -5.73 -9.42 -3.35
N ARG A 74 -6.36 -10.45 -2.75
CA ARG A 74 -6.88 -10.39 -1.38
C ARG A 74 -5.77 -10.09 -0.37
N LEU A 75 -4.63 -10.78 -0.48
CA LEU A 75 -3.48 -10.54 0.42
C LEU A 75 -2.85 -9.17 0.23
N LEU A 76 -2.73 -8.71 -1.01
CA LEU A 76 -2.20 -7.38 -1.33
C LEU A 76 -3.09 -6.30 -0.69
N ILE A 77 -4.41 -6.38 -0.87
CA ILE A 77 -5.36 -5.42 -0.28
C ILE A 77 -5.26 -5.46 1.25
N ALA A 78 -5.22 -6.65 1.86
CA ALA A 78 -5.08 -6.78 3.31
C ALA A 78 -3.76 -6.18 3.82
N THR A 79 -2.66 -6.38 3.09
CA THR A 79 -1.35 -5.81 3.43
C THR A 79 -1.38 -4.29 3.37
N LEU A 80 -1.87 -3.71 2.26
CA LEU A 80 -1.93 -2.25 2.09
C LEU A 80 -2.86 -1.60 3.11
N SER A 81 -3.95 -2.28 3.50
CA SER A 81 -4.89 -1.81 4.51
C SER A 81 -4.26 -1.72 5.91
N LEU A 82 -3.24 -2.53 6.21
CA LEU A 82 -2.49 -2.47 7.46
C LEU A 82 -1.34 -1.45 7.43
N ILE A 83 -0.89 -1.02 6.26
CA ILE A 83 0.21 -0.05 6.10
C ILE A 83 -0.39 1.35 5.91
N ASN A 84 -0.90 1.91 7.00
CA ASN A 84 -1.44 3.27 7.04
C ASN A 84 -1.07 3.96 8.36
N SER A 85 -1.18 5.29 8.40
CA SER A 85 -0.77 6.08 9.57
C SER A 85 -1.47 5.68 10.88
N GLU A 86 -2.76 5.32 10.83
CA GLU A 86 -3.49 4.91 12.05
C GLU A 86 -2.93 3.59 12.60
N THR A 87 -2.63 2.64 11.72
CA THR A 87 -2.03 1.37 12.16
C THR A 87 -0.63 1.59 12.71
N PHE A 88 0.19 2.47 12.09
CA PHE A 88 1.51 2.81 12.62
C PHE A 88 1.44 3.49 14.00
N GLU A 89 0.52 4.43 14.20
CA GLU A 89 0.28 5.04 15.53
C GLU A 89 -0.06 3.99 16.59
N LYS A 90 -0.84 2.96 16.23
CA LYS A 90 -1.15 1.83 17.12
C LYS A 90 0.05 0.92 17.37
N MET A 91 0.93 0.73 16.37
CA MET A 91 2.18 -0.03 16.56
C MET A 91 3.12 0.68 17.54
N GLU A 92 3.27 2.00 17.44
CA GLU A 92 4.06 2.80 18.39
C GLU A 92 3.53 2.72 19.83
N GLN A 93 2.22 2.45 19.99
CA GLN A 93 1.57 2.26 21.28
C GLN A 93 1.60 0.79 21.75
N GLU A 94 2.31 -0.08 21.03
CA GLU A 94 2.40 -1.51 21.29
C GLU A 94 1.02 -2.22 21.31
N ASP A 95 0.05 -1.77 20.50
CA ASP A 95 -1.29 -2.36 20.40
C ASP A 95 -1.27 -3.84 19.96
N ALA A 96 -1.47 -4.74 20.92
CA ALA A 96 -1.44 -6.17 20.68
C ALA A 96 -2.41 -6.66 19.58
N GLY A 97 -3.49 -5.94 19.29
CA GLY A 97 -4.42 -6.28 18.20
C GLY A 97 -3.76 -6.17 16.83
N VAL A 98 -3.11 -5.03 16.57
CA VAL A 98 -2.37 -4.79 15.31
C VAL A 98 -1.25 -5.82 15.12
N PHE A 99 -0.52 -6.16 16.19
CA PHE A 99 0.51 -7.20 16.13
C PHE A 99 -0.07 -8.56 15.74
N GLN A 100 -1.22 -8.95 16.29
CA GLN A 100 -1.89 -10.21 15.94
C GLN A 100 -2.39 -10.20 14.49
N GLU A 101 -2.88 -9.06 13.99
CA GLU A 101 -3.31 -8.92 12.59
C GLU A 101 -2.13 -9.09 11.63
N LEU A 102 -0.98 -8.47 11.91
CA LEU A 102 0.26 -8.67 11.14
C LEU A 102 0.71 -10.13 11.15
N LYS A 103 0.67 -10.79 12.32
CA LYS A 103 1.03 -12.22 12.43
C LYS A 103 0.07 -13.13 11.67
N ALA A 104 -1.23 -12.84 11.71
CA ALA A 104 -2.21 -13.59 10.95
C ALA A 104 -2.01 -13.41 9.44
N LEU A 105 -1.66 -12.20 8.99
CA LEU A 105 -1.36 -11.92 7.58
C LEU A 105 -0.07 -12.59 7.12
N GLU A 106 1.00 -12.53 7.92
CA GLU A 106 2.26 -13.26 7.68
C GLU A 106 1.98 -14.75 7.49
N SER A 107 1.21 -15.37 8.39
CA SER A 107 0.88 -16.80 8.31
C SER A 107 0.09 -17.16 7.04
N GLN A 108 -0.78 -16.27 6.56
CA GLN A 108 -1.51 -16.48 5.31
C GLN A 108 -0.57 -16.40 4.10
N CYS A 109 0.34 -15.42 4.09
CA CYS A 109 1.31 -15.25 3.02
C CYS A 109 2.26 -16.46 2.89
N VAL A 110 2.84 -16.95 3.99
CA VAL A 110 3.78 -18.09 3.98
C VAL A 110 3.17 -19.38 3.42
N LYS A 111 1.85 -19.54 3.48
CA LYS A 111 1.16 -20.74 2.96
C LYS A 111 1.04 -20.75 1.43
N ILE A 112 1.27 -19.63 0.77
CA ILE A 112 1.11 -19.46 -0.67
C ILE A 112 2.48 -19.50 -1.34
N LYS A 113 2.63 -20.39 -2.33
CA LYS A 113 3.83 -20.47 -3.17
C LYS A 113 3.65 -19.56 -4.37
N ASP A 114 3.97 -18.29 -4.19
CA ASP A 114 3.91 -17.28 -5.24
C ASP A 114 5.00 -16.22 -5.03
N ASP A 115 5.88 -16.03 -6.02
CA ASP A 115 7.00 -15.08 -5.94
C ASP A 115 6.55 -13.62 -5.68
N ARG A 116 5.29 -13.28 -5.99
CA ARG A 116 4.72 -11.96 -5.67
C ARG A 116 4.51 -11.79 -4.16
N VAL A 117 4.27 -12.88 -3.45
CA VAL A 117 4.04 -12.87 -1.99
C VAL A 117 5.33 -12.58 -1.23
N ASP A 118 6.51 -12.87 -1.79
CA ASP A 118 7.79 -12.51 -1.17
C ASP A 118 7.90 -10.99 -0.91
N GLY A 119 7.34 -10.18 -1.82
CA GLY A 119 7.25 -8.73 -1.64
C GLY A 119 6.33 -8.33 -0.48
N LEU A 120 5.20 -9.01 -0.32
CA LEU A 120 4.27 -8.79 0.79
C LEU A 120 4.92 -9.18 2.13
N LEU A 121 5.61 -10.33 2.17
CA LEU A 121 6.33 -10.78 3.35
C LEU A 121 7.42 -9.80 3.78
N THR A 122 8.16 -9.24 2.82
CA THR A 122 9.16 -8.20 3.11
C THR A 122 8.52 -6.94 3.71
N LEU A 123 7.36 -6.51 3.20
CA LEU A 123 6.63 -5.38 3.75
C LEU A 123 6.14 -5.66 5.19
N ILE A 124 5.61 -6.85 5.44
CA ILE A 124 5.14 -7.27 6.77
C ILE A 124 6.31 -7.34 7.77
N ASP A 125 7.46 -7.87 7.35
CA ASP A 125 8.67 -7.93 8.18
C ASP A 125 9.14 -6.52 8.58
N ASN A 126 9.13 -5.58 7.64
CA ASN A 126 9.42 -4.17 7.91
C ASN A 126 8.43 -3.55 8.93
N CYS A 127 7.16 -3.92 8.89
CA CYS A 127 6.20 -3.47 9.91
C CYS A 127 6.52 -4.05 11.30
N PHE A 128 7.00 -5.28 11.40
CA PHE A 128 7.46 -5.83 12.68
C PHE A 128 8.67 -5.07 13.22
N TYR A 129 9.60 -4.66 12.37
CA TYR A 129 10.72 -3.81 12.81
C TYR A 129 10.27 -2.46 13.34
N ALA A 130 9.20 -1.87 12.79
CA ALA A 130 8.64 -0.63 13.32
C ALA A 130 7.97 -0.80 14.72
N TYR A 131 7.71 -2.05 15.11
CA TYR A 131 7.09 -2.41 16.38
C TYR A 131 8.11 -2.57 17.53
N TYR A 132 9.39 -2.80 17.22
CA TYR A 132 10.46 -3.13 18.18
C TYR A 132 11.52 -2.04 18.28
#